data_AF-A0A820LWW0-F1
#
_entry.id   AF-A0A820LWW0-F1
#
_cell.length_a   1.000
_cell.length_b   1.000
_cell.length_c   1.000
_cell.angle_alpha   90.00
_cell.angle_beta   90.00
_cell.angle_gamma   90.00
#
_symmetry.space_group_name_H-M   'P 1'
#
loop_
_entity.id
_entity.type
_entity.pdbx_description
1 polymer ?
#
loop_
_entity_poly.entity_id
_entity_poly.type
_entity_poly.pdbx_seq_one_letter_code
_entity_poly.pdbx_strand_id
1 'polypeptide(L)'
;MDNFNVIHIPMPDEPQTNIKKHFDRTNELLHGIYEKKECCLVHCAAGISRSATIVLAYLMKYHHNTLKEAFFFLIEKRPQIWPNEGFLLQLLRYETELIGSREITANDNESIEAIQMQENPIETLNEFEHKHEKDE
;
A
#
# COMPACT_ATOMS: atom_id res chain seq x y z
N MET A 1 -10.45 11.77 -27.92
CA MET A 1 -10.69 11.25 -26.55
C MET A 1 -9.60 11.81 -25.68
N ASP A 2 -9.59 13.13 -25.41
CA ASP A 2 -8.32 13.79 -25.04
C ASP A 2 -8.56 14.86 -23.98
N ASN A 3 -8.51 14.48 -22.70
CA ASN A 3 -8.19 15.38 -21.57
C ASN A 3 -7.95 14.56 -20.28
N PHE A 4 -7.03 13.59 -20.32
CA PHE A 4 -6.53 13.00 -19.09
C PHE A 4 -5.40 13.89 -18.53
N ASN A 5 -5.50 14.29 -17.26
CA ASN A 5 -4.36 14.84 -16.56
C ASN A 5 -3.42 13.67 -16.19
N VAL A 6 -2.25 13.61 -16.81
CA VAL A 6 -1.30 12.51 -16.64
C VAL A 6 -0.14 12.96 -15.76
N ILE A 7 0.09 12.22 -14.68
CA ILE A 7 1.24 12.40 -13.81
C ILE A 7 2.08 11.13 -13.91
N HIS A 8 3.31 11.27 -14.43
CA HIS A 8 4.25 10.17 -14.53
C HIS A 8 5.28 10.23 -13.38
N ILE A 9 5.43 9.10 -12.68
CA ILE A 9 6.41 8.94 -11.60
C ILE A 9 7.39 7.85 -12.04
N PRO A 10 8.55 8.22 -12.63
CA PRO A 10 9.48 7.25 -13.17
C PRO A 10 10.23 6.54 -12.03
N MET A 11 10.03 5.22 -11.93
CA MET A 11 10.76 4.39 -10.98
C MET A 11 10.77 2.91 -11.40
N PRO A 12 11.88 2.19 -11.21
CA PRO A 12 11.94 0.76 -11.45
C PRO A 12 11.21 -0.02 -10.36
N ASP A 13 10.89 -1.27 -10.66
CA ASP A 13 10.23 -2.21 -9.74
C ASP A 13 11.28 -3.06 -9.04
N GLU A 14 12.10 -2.41 -8.22
CA GLU A 14 13.24 -3.04 -7.58
C GLU A 14 13.20 -2.79 -6.05
N PRO A 15 13.54 -3.77 -5.20
CA PRO A 15 13.48 -3.65 -3.75
C PRO A 15 14.24 -2.45 -3.17
N GLN A 16 15.38 -2.09 -3.77
CA GLN A 16 16.20 -0.93 -3.38
C GLN A 16 15.57 0.43 -3.73
N THR A 17 14.53 0.44 -4.57
CA THR A 17 13.93 1.70 -5.03
C THR A 17 13.17 2.36 -3.88
N ASN A 18 13.54 3.59 -3.55
CA ASN A 18 12.82 4.39 -2.57
C ASN A 18 11.50 4.89 -3.18
N ILE A 19 10.44 4.07 -3.08
CA ILE A 19 9.07 4.44 -3.47
C ILE A 19 8.42 5.35 -2.44
N LYS A 20 8.78 5.19 -1.15
CA LYS A 20 8.20 5.95 -0.04
C LYS A 20 8.32 7.46 -0.22
N LYS A 21 9.40 7.95 -0.83
CA LYS A 21 9.60 9.38 -1.16
C LYS A 21 8.47 10.00 -1.99
N HIS A 22 7.62 9.17 -2.62
CA HIS A 22 6.49 9.61 -3.42
C HIS A 22 5.15 9.59 -2.67
N PHE A 23 5.06 8.92 -1.52
CA PHE A 23 3.79 8.67 -0.83
C PHE A 23 3.02 9.95 -0.50
N ASP A 24 3.65 10.95 0.09
CA ASP A 24 2.92 12.18 0.46
C ASP A 24 2.30 12.86 -0.75
N ARG A 25 3.11 13.09 -1.79
CA ARG A 25 2.64 13.71 -3.04
C ARG A 25 1.54 12.88 -3.69
N THR A 26 1.70 11.56 -3.80
CA THR A 26 0.68 10.72 -4.44
C THR A 26 -0.59 10.63 -3.62
N ASN A 27 -0.47 10.51 -2.30
CA ASN A 27 -1.63 10.38 -1.42
C ASN A 27 -2.45 11.68 -1.44
N GLU A 28 -1.81 12.84 -1.39
CA GLU A 28 -2.48 14.15 -1.49
C GLU A 28 -3.19 14.31 -2.84
N LEU A 29 -2.55 13.90 -3.94
CA LEU A 29 -3.16 13.94 -5.27
C LEU A 29 -4.40 13.04 -5.36
N LEU A 30 -4.29 11.80 -4.89
CA LEU A 30 -5.40 10.84 -4.90
C LEU A 30 -6.55 11.33 -4.01
N HIS A 31 -6.23 11.87 -2.83
CA HIS A 31 -7.24 12.39 -1.93
C HIS A 31 -7.97 13.60 -2.52
N GLY A 32 -7.24 14.55 -3.12
CA GLY A 32 -7.85 15.70 -3.77
C GLY A 32 -8.77 15.32 -4.95
N ILE A 33 -8.48 14.22 -5.66
CA ILE A 33 -9.37 13.67 -6.71
C ILE A 33 -10.61 13.05 -6.07
N TYR A 34 -10.43 12.29 -4.98
CA TYR A 34 -11.53 11.69 -4.23
C TYR A 34 -12.49 12.73 -3.66
N GLU A 35 -11.97 13.81 -3.04
CA GLU A 35 -12.77 14.91 -2.48
C GLU A 35 -13.62 15.62 -3.56
N LYS A 36 -13.08 15.73 -4.78
CA LYS A 36 -13.81 16.27 -5.94
C LYS A 36 -14.82 15.30 -6.55
N LYS A 37 -14.89 14.06 -6.05
CA LYS A 37 -15.72 12.98 -6.59
C LYS A 37 -15.38 12.65 -8.05
N GLU A 38 -14.10 12.74 -8.39
CA GLU A 38 -13.56 12.40 -9.70
C GLU A 38 -12.91 11.01 -9.68
N CYS A 39 -12.66 10.45 -10.86
CA CYS A 39 -12.00 9.15 -11.00
C CYS A 39 -10.54 9.33 -11.43
N CYS A 40 -9.67 8.47 -10.90
CA CYS A 40 -8.29 8.34 -11.37
C CYS A 40 -7.94 6.89 -11.65
N LEU A 41 -6.97 6.68 -12.54
CA LEU A 41 -6.34 5.40 -12.80
C LEU A 41 -4.91 5.45 -12.27
N VAL A 42 -4.60 4.62 -11.28
CA VAL A 42 -3.22 4.37 -10.84
C VAL A 42 -2.76 3.08 -11.50
N HIS A 43 -1.73 3.15 -12.34
CA HIS A 43 -1.20 1.97 -13.02
C HIS A 43 0.33 1.96 -13.02
N CYS A 44 0.89 0.76 -13.19
CA CYS A 44 2.30 0.55 -13.52
C CYS A 44 2.38 -0.37 -14.75
N ALA A 45 3.49 -1.09 -14.97
CA ALA A 45 3.62 -1.99 -16.11
C ALA A 45 2.68 -3.21 -16.02
N ALA A 46 2.70 -3.95 -14.91
CA ALA A 46 1.89 -5.15 -14.72
C ALA A 46 0.67 -4.94 -13.80
N GLY A 47 0.62 -3.81 -13.10
CA GLY A 47 -0.39 -3.57 -12.07
C GLY A 47 -0.28 -4.53 -10.88
N ILE A 48 0.92 -5.02 -10.58
CA ILE A 48 1.21 -6.00 -9.52
C ILE A 48 1.86 -5.33 -8.31
N SER A 49 2.99 -4.63 -8.52
CA SER A 49 3.81 -4.10 -7.42
C SER A 49 3.68 -2.58 -7.27
N ARG A 50 4.42 -1.76 -8.05
CA ARG A 50 4.48 -0.28 -7.88
C ARG A 50 3.13 0.43 -7.68
N SER A 51 2.14 0.18 -8.55
CA SER A 51 0.84 0.83 -8.44
C SER A 51 0.06 0.37 -7.21
N ALA A 52 0.15 -0.92 -6.86
CA ALA A 52 -0.47 -1.46 -5.66
C ALA A 52 0.15 -0.81 -4.41
N THR A 53 1.47 -0.68 -4.35
CA THR A 53 2.17 -0.01 -3.24
C THR A 53 1.66 1.42 -3.02
N ILE A 54 1.46 2.21 -4.09
CA ILE A 54 0.92 3.58 -3.96
C ILE A 54 -0.52 3.56 -3.42
N VAL A 55 -1.36 2.64 -3.90
CA VAL A 55 -2.74 2.52 -3.42
C VAL A 55 -2.79 2.09 -1.95
N LEU A 56 -1.93 1.15 -1.54
CA LEU A 56 -1.82 0.74 -0.13
C LEU A 56 -1.41 1.90 0.78
N ALA A 57 -0.39 2.68 0.36
CA ALA A 57 0.02 3.87 1.10
C ALA A 57 -1.12 4.89 1.24
N TYR A 58 -1.91 5.08 0.19
CA TYR A 58 -3.09 5.97 0.22
C TYR A 58 -4.18 5.47 1.18
N LEU A 59 -4.51 4.18 1.13
CA LEU A 59 -5.48 3.56 2.04
C LEU A 59 -5.06 3.72 3.50
N MET A 60 -3.78 3.48 3.82
CA MET A 60 -3.28 3.70 5.19
C MET A 60 -3.40 5.16 5.63
N LYS A 61 -2.99 6.12 4.78
CA LYS A 61 -2.98 7.55 5.14
C LYS A 61 -4.39 8.13 5.31
N TYR A 62 -5.29 7.88 4.36
CA TYR A 62 -6.57 8.59 4.27
C TYR A 62 -7.79 7.75 4.63
N HIS A 63 -7.67 6.42 4.66
CA HIS A 63 -8.71 5.52 5.15
C HIS A 63 -8.36 4.92 6.52
N HIS A 64 -7.25 5.34 7.11
CA HIS A 64 -6.77 4.94 8.44
C HIS A 64 -6.57 3.44 8.62
N ASN A 65 -6.49 2.69 7.51
CA ASN A 65 -6.24 1.26 7.55
C ASN A 65 -4.85 0.94 8.05
N THR A 66 -4.73 -0.22 8.70
CA THR A 66 -3.43 -0.88 8.83
C THR A 66 -2.92 -1.35 7.47
N LEU A 67 -1.63 -1.66 7.35
CA LEU A 67 -1.10 -2.26 6.12
C LEU A 67 -1.83 -3.57 5.80
N LYS A 68 -2.09 -4.38 6.83
CA LYS A 68 -2.81 -5.65 6.71
C LYS A 68 -4.22 -5.45 6.14
N GLU A 69 -4.99 -4.54 6.71
CA GLU A 69 -6.34 -4.22 6.24
C GLU A 69 -6.33 -3.68 4.80
N ALA A 70 -5.43 -2.73 4.50
CA ALA A 70 -5.30 -2.16 3.16
C ALA A 70 -4.94 -3.24 2.13
N PHE A 71 -4.05 -4.17 2.49
CA PHE A 71 -3.64 -5.27 1.64
C PHE A 71 -4.78 -6.24 1.34
N PHE A 72 -5.49 -6.69 2.39
CA PHE A 72 -6.64 -7.59 2.21
C PHE A 72 -7.77 -6.93 1.42
N PHE A 73 -8.05 -5.65 1.67
CA PHE A 73 -9.02 -4.91 0.87
C PHE A 73 -8.62 -4.87 -0.61
N LEU A 74 -7.35 -4.59 -0.91
CA LEU A 74 -6.91 -4.43 -2.29
C LEU A 74 -6.81 -5.78 -3.03
N ILE A 75 -6.38 -6.85 -2.37
CA ILE A 75 -6.25 -8.18 -2.99
C ILE A 75 -7.60 -8.79 -3.33
N GLU A 76 -8.64 -8.54 -2.53
CA GLU A 76 -10.03 -8.91 -2.87
C GLU A 76 -10.52 -8.27 -4.16
N LYS A 77 -10.03 -7.06 -4.50
CA LYS A 77 -10.38 -6.35 -5.74
C LYS A 77 -9.46 -6.71 -6.90
N ARG A 78 -8.22 -7.10 -6.61
CA ARG A 78 -7.20 -7.42 -7.60
C ARG A 78 -6.27 -8.51 -7.04
N PRO A 79 -6.60 -9.80 -7.26
CA PRO A 79 -5.89 -10.93 -6.64
C PRO A 79 -4.40 -11.01 -6.98
N GLN A 80 -3.99 -10.46 -8.13
CA GLN A 80 -2.61 -10.49 -8.60
C GLN A 80 -1.70 -9.42 -7.98
N ILE A 81 -2.17 -8.57 -7.05
CA ILE A 81 -1.27 -7.59 -6.42
C ILE A 81 -0.21 -8.32 -5.62
N TRP A 82 1.04 -7.89 -5.74
CA TRP A 82 2.15 -8.41 -4.94
C TRP A 82 3.30 -7.39 -4.98
N PRO A 83 3.31 -6.38 -4.10
CA PRO A 83 4.46 -5.49 -3.95
C PRO A 83 5.74 -6.28 -3.69
N ASN A 84 6.85 -5.86 -4.31
CA ASN A 84 8.13 -6.47 -3.97
C ASN A 84 8.48 -6.26 -2.47
N GLU A 85 9.37 -7.09 -1.95
CA GLU A 85 9.75 -7.13 -0.54
C GLU A 85 10.29 -5.79 -0.02
N GLY A 86 11.04 -5.05 -0.84
CA GLY A 86 11.55 -3.74 -0.48
C GLY A 86 10.46 -2.68 -0.37
N PHE A 87 9.39 -2.80 -1.15
CA PHE A 87 8.21 -1.94 -1.05
C PHE A 87 7.34 -2.31 0.16
N LEU A 88 7.17 -3.60 0.46
CA LEU A 88 6.50 -4.04 1.68
C LEU A 88 7.19 -3.51 2.94
N LEU A 89 8.53 -3.60 3.01
CA LEU A 89 9.30 -3.04 4.12
C LEU A 89 9.13 -1.52 4.24
N GLN A 90 9.04 -0.80 3.11
CA GLN A 90 8.78 0.64 3.11
C GLN A 90 7.35 0.97 3.58
N LEU A 91 6.36 0.15 3.25
CA LEU A 91 4.98 0.30 3.72
C LEU A 91 4.86 0.05 5.23
N LEU A 92 5.52 -0.99 5.77
CA LEU A 92 5.54 -1.27 7.22
C LEU A 92 6.14 -0.09 8.01
N ARG A 93 7.25 0.48 7.51
CA ARG A 93 7.85 1.68 8.12
C ARG A 93 6.89 2.87 8.05
N TYR A 94 6.19 3.03 6.93
CA TYR A 94 5.24 4.11 6.75
C TYR A 94 4.03 4.00 7.70
N GLU A 95 3.50 2.81 7.91
CA GLU A 95 2.45 2.55 8.90
C GLU A 95 2.88 2.99 10.32
N THR A 96 4.11 2.64 10.72
CA THR A 96 4.67 3.04 12.02
C THR A 96 4.75 4.57 12.15
N GLU A 97 5.17 5.27 11.09
CA GLU A 97 5.25 6.73 11.07
C GLU A 97 3.86 7.39 11.17
N LEU A 98 2.84 6.81 10.49
CA LEU A 98 1.47 7.31 10.55
C LEU A 98 0.87 7.15 11.95
N ILE A 99 1.12 6.02 12.62
CA ILE A 99 0.69 5.76 14.00
C ILE A 99 1.33 6.78 14.96
N GLY A 100 2.65 7.00 14.87
CA GLY A 100 3.33 7.99 15.71
C GLY A 100 2.87 9.44 15.48
N SER A 101 2.16 9.70 14.39
CA SER A 101 1.64 11.02 14.02
C SER A 101 0.15 11.23 14.39
N ARG A 102 -0.56 10.20 14.88
CA ARG A 102 -1.99 10.26 15.25
C ARG A 102 -2.20 9.95 16.74
N GLU A 103 -3.32 10.41 17.30
CA GLU A 103 -3.73 9.95 18.64
C GLU A 103 -3.98 8.43 18.59
N ILE A 104 -3.28 7.67 19.43
CA ILE A 104 -3.33 6.20 19.46
C ILE A 104 -4.70 5.76 19.98
N THR A 105 -5.41 4.96 19.17
CA THR A 105 -6.67 4.31 19.54
C THR A 105 -6.44 2.87 20.02
N ALA A 106 -7.49 2.21 20.55
CA ALA A 106 -7.38 0.81 20.97
C ALA A 106 -6.99 -0.13 19.80
N ASN A 107 -7.53 0.11 18.59
CA ASN A 107 -7.15 -0.65 17.38
C ASN A 107 -5.69 -0.43 16.98
N ASP A 108 -5.16 0.77 17.25
CA ASP A 108 -3.75 1.07 17.01
C ASP A 108 -2.85 0.30 17.98
N ASN A 109 -3.23 0.13 19.24
CA ASN A 109 -2.47 -0.68 20.19
C ASN A 109 -2.37 -2.14 19.74
N GLU A 110 -3.45 -2.76 19.28
CA GLU A 110 -3.41 -4.12 18.73
C GLU A 110 -2.51 -4.21 17.49
N SER A 111 -2.50 -3.17 16.65
CA SER A 111 -1.67 -3.10 15.45
C SER A 111 -0.19 -2.87 15.78
N ILE A 112 0.11 -2.00 16.76
CA ILE A 112 1.45 -1.77 17.30
C ILE A 112 1.98 -3.03 17.98
N GLU A 113 1.16 -3.67 18.82
CA GLU A 113 1.50 -4.95 19.44
C GLU A 113 1.72 -6.02 18.38
N ALA A 114 0.89 -6.08 17.32
CA ALA A 114 1.13 -6.99 16.20
C ALA A 114 2.47 -6.67 15.49
N ILE A 115 2.82 -5.41 15.25
CA ILE A 115 4.12 -5.02 14.66
C ILE A 115 5.28 -5.39 15.61
N GLN A 116 5.10 -5.21 16.92
CA GLN A 116 6.11 -5.50 17.95
C GLN A 116 6.24 -6.98 18.29
N MET A 117 5.17 -7.77 18.12
CA MET A 117 5.07 -9.20 18.43
C MET A 117 5.15 -10.11 17.20
N GLN A 118 5.24 -9.56 15.98
CA GLN A 118 5.22 -10.38 14.78
C GLN A 118 6.49 -11.25 14.64
N GLU A 119 6.27 -12.57 14.62
CA GLU A 119 6.81 -13.40 13.54
C GLU A 119 6.59 -12.68 12.21
N ASN A 120 7.64 -12.63 11.41
CA ASN A 120 7.85 -11.71 10.29
C ASN A 120 6.55 -11.47 9.46
N PRO A 121 6.02 -10.24 9.28
CA PRO A 121 4.81 -10.00 8.45
C PRO A 121 4.97 -10.52 7.02
N ILE A 122 6.21 -10.65 6.55
CA ILE A 122 6.56 -11.32 5.31
C ILE A 122 6.19 -12.81 5.38
N GLU A 123 6.35 -13.51 6.50
CA GLU A 123 5.90 -14.89 6.67
C GLU A 123 4.37 -15.02 6.61
N THR A 124 3.61 -14.12 7.23
CA THR A 124 2.13 -14.14 7.11
C THR A 124 1.68 -13.90 5.66
N LEU A 125 2.37 -13.01 4.93
CA LEU A 125 2.14 -12.80 3.50
C LEU A 125 2.61 -14.01 2.68
N ASN A 126 3.76 -14.61 2.99
CA ASN A 126 4.26 -15.80 2.32
C ASN A 126 3.32 -16.99 2.53
N GLU A 127 2.75 -17.18 3.71
CA GLU A 127 1.72 -18.20 3.95
C GLU A 127 0.48 -17.97 3.09
N PHE A 128 0.15 -16.71 2.79
CA PHE A 128 -0.92 -16.36 1.87
C PHE A 128 -0.53 -16.66 0.41
N GLU A 129 0.70 -16.34 -0.01
CA GLU A 129 1.26 -16.70 -1.32
C GLU A 129 1.20 -18.23 -1.56
N HIS A 130 1.66 -19.01 -0.58
CA HIS A 130 1.68 -20.48 -0.64
C HIS A 130 0.28 -21.11 -0.65
N LYS A 131 -0.75 -20.38 -0.20
CA LYS A 131 -2.15 -20.82 -0.34
C LYS A 131 -2.66 -20.56 -1.75
N HIS A 132 -2.28 -19.44 -2.36
CA HIS A 132 -2.74 -19.07 -3.70
C HIS A 132 -1.94 -19.72 -4.84
N GLU A 133 -0.72 -20.20 -4.61
CA GLU A 133 0.02 -21.04 -5.56
C GLU A 133 -0.57 -22.46 -5.74
N LYS A 134 -1.43 -22.92 -4.83
CA LYS A 134 -2.00 -24.29 -4.87
C LYS A 134 -3.31 -24.40 -5.65
N ASP A 135 -3.83 -23.29 -6.16
CA ASP A 135 -5.12 -23.20 -6.85
C ASP A 135 -4.99 -22.95 -8.37
N GLU A 136 -3.79 -23.12 -8.96
CA GLU A 136 -3.53 -23.15 -10.42
C GLU A 136 -3.08 -24.55 -10.90
#